data_AF-A0A7S2VN58-F1
#
_entry.id   AF-A0A7S2VN58-F1
#
_cell.length_a   1.000
_cell.length_b   1.000
_cell.length_c   1.000
_cell.angle_alpha   90.00
_cell.angle_beta   90.00
_cell.angle_gamma   90.00
#
_symmetry.space_group_name_H-M   'P 1'
#
loop_
_entity.id
_entity.type
_entity.pdbx_description
1 polymer ?
#
loop_
_entity_poly.entity_id
_entity_poly.type
_entity_poly.pdbx_seq_one_letter_code
_entity_poly.pdbx_strand_id
1 'polypeptide(L)'
;VIEDMRDKALQAGLTLTDEALGALGSLPPEHAEELIDFVVEKQGDLRDPSNYVASTVARGYKSRRTGALAVPAVNGAAPGSHQELERWRQRVQEMGVQLDDMAWQALDSLPPEHAVEMLEYVAENHTYLRNPSNYISSTVSRGFVPRKAGG
;
A
#
# COMPACT_ATOMS: atom_id res chain seq x y z
N VAL A 1 -16.48 12.29 16.82
CA VAL A 1 -15.24 12.06 16.01
C VAL A 1 -15.00 13.21 15.04
N ILE A 2 -15.89 13.46 14.07
CA ILE A 2 -15.70 14.59 13.13
C ILE A 2 -15.71 15.96 13.83
N GLU A 3 -16.59 16.15 14.82
CA GLU A 3 -16.62 17.39 15.62
C GLU A 3 -15.33 17.60 16.43
N ASP A 4 -14.75 16.51 16.95
CA ASP A 4 -13.48 16.54 17.70
C ASP A 4 -12.30 16.91 16.79
N MET A 5 -12.28 16.35 15.58
CA MET A 5 -11.31 16.70 14.53
C MET A 5 -11.42 18.16 14.08
N ARG A 6 -12.64 18.68 13.97
CA ARG A 6 -12.88 20.10 13.65
C ARG A 6 -12.35 21.01 14.77
N ASP A 7 -12.62 20.68 16.03
CA ASP A 7 -12.13 21.45 17.17
C ASP A 7 -10.61 21.45 17.21
N LYS A 8 -9.98 20.28 16.99
CA LYS A 8 -8.52 20.13 16.90
C LYS A 8 -7.90 20.95 15.77
N ALA A 9 -8.51 20.94 14.58
CA ALA A 9 -8.07 21.77 13.47
C ALA A 9 -8.20 23.27 13.79
N LEU A 10 -9.31 23.68 14.41
CA LEU A 10 -9.54 25.07 14.82
C LEU A 10 -8.55 25.54 15.89
N GLN A 11 -8.23 24.69 16.87
CA GLN A 11 -7.21 24.94 17.89
C GLN A 11 -5.82 25.11 17.29
N ALA A 12 -5.53 24.40 16.19
CA ALA A 12 -4.30 24.58 15.42
C ALA A 12 -4.33 25.81 14.48
N GLY A 13 -5.45 26.54 14.42
CA GLY A 13 -5.62 27.68 13.53
C GLY A 13 -5.91 27.31 12.07
N LEU A 14 -6.37 26.08 11.81
CA LEU A 14 -6.81 25.61 10.49
C LEU A 14 -8.32 25.86 10.33
N THR A 15 -8.70 26.48 9.22
CA THR A 15 -10.10 26.66 8.82
C THR A 15 -10.48 25.64 7.75
N LEU A 16 -10.92 24.46 8.16
CA LEU A 16 -11.39 23.40 7.25
C LEU A 16 -12.78 23.72 6.67
N THR A 17 -12.96 23.49 5.37
CA THR A 17 -14.26 23.59 4.70
C THR A 17 -15.14 22.37 5.02
N ASP A 18 -16.46 22.51 4.82
CA ASP A 18 -17.41 21.40 5.02
C ASP A 18 -17.06 20.17 4.15
N GLU A 19 -16.58 20.41 2.92
CA GLU A 19 -16.09 19.35 2.02
C GLU A 19 -14.88 18.60 2.61
N ALA A 20 -13.93 19.31 3.20
CA ALA A 20 -12.77 18.69 3.85
C ALA A 20 -13.18 17.88 5.09
N LEU A 21 -14.16 18.36 5.87
CA LEU A 21 -14.71 17.64 7.02
C LEU A 21 -15.49 16.40 6.59
N GLY A 22 -16.28 16.49 5.51
CA GLY A 22 -16.97 15.35 4.91
C GLY A 22 -15.98 14.30 4.40
N ALA A 23 -14.89 14.74 3.76
CA ALA A 23 -13.81 13.87 3.32
C ALA A 23 -13.12 13.17 4.50
N LEU A 24 -12.77 13.88 5.58
CA LEU A 24 -12.22 13.28 6.79
C LEU A 24 -13.19 12.27 7.43
N GLY A 25 -14.50 12.56 7.40
CA GLY A 25 -15.55 11.66 7.86
C GLY A 25 -15.66 10.36 7.06
N SER A 26 -15.16 10.33 5.82
CA SER A 26 -15.11 9.11 5.01
C SER A 26 -13.93 8.20 5.36
N LEU A 27 -12.95 8.69 6.12
CA LEU A 27 -11.78 7.94 6.54
C LEU A 27 -11.98 7.28 7.91
N PRO A 28 -11.26 6.18 8.20
CA PRO A 28 -11.12 5.68 9.55
C PRO A 28 -10.61 6.77 10.51
N PRO A 29 -11.05 6.80 11.77
CA PRO A 29 -10.72 7.85 12.72
C PRO A 29 -9.21 8.03 12.90
N GLU A 30 -8.47 6.92 12.98
CA GLU A 30 -7.01 6.88 13.07
C GLU A 30 -6.30 7.57 11.88
N HIS A 31 -6.83 7.43 10.67
CA HIS A 31 -6.27 8.04 9.46
C HIS A 31 -6.62 9.52 9.35
N ALA A 32 -7.85 9.89 9.70
CA ALA A 32 -8.29 11.28 9.70
C ALA A 32 -7.52 12.10 10.74
N GLU A 33 -7.26 11.54 11.93
CA GLU A 33 -6.43 12.19 12.95
C GLU A 33 -5.00 12.42 12.46
N GLU A 34 -4.41 11.43 11.81
CA GLU A 34 -3.05 11.54 11.28
C GLU A 34 -2.95 12.55 10.14
N LEU A 35 -3.95 12.58 9.25
CA LEU A 35 -4.00 13.57 8.17
C LEU A 35 -4.09 14.99 8.74
N ILE A 36 -4.88 15.20 9.80
CA ILE A 36 -4.93 16.48 10.50
C ILE A 36 -3.57 16.82 11.11
N ASP A 37 -2.94 15.90 11.83
CA ASP A 37 -1.63 16.11 12.46
C ASP A 37 -0.57 16.53 11.43
N PHE A 38 -0.57 15.87 10.27
CA PHE A 38 0.31 16.23 9.15
C PHE A 38 0.01 17.62 8.57
N VAL A 39 -1.27 17.96 8.41
CA VAL A 39 -1.68 19.26 7.86
C VAL A 39 -1.36 20.38 8.84
N VAL A 40 -1.47 20.14 10.15
CA VAL A 40 -1.02 21.06 11.20
C VAL A 40 0.48 21.28 11.11
N GLU A 41 1.28 20.22 11.00
CA GLU A 41 2.74 20.31 10.88
C GLU A 41 3.15 21.10 9.62
N LYS A 42 2.46 20.90 8.50
CA LYS A 42 2.75 21.53 7.21
C LYS A 42 1.90 22.75 6.90
N GLN A 43 1.14 23.27 7.85
CA GLN A 43 0.22 24.39 7.61
C GLN A 43 0.95 25.62 7.05
N GLY A 44 2.20 25.86 7.47
CA GLY A 44 3.00 26.98 6.98
C GLY A 44 3.47 26.84 5.52
N ASP A 45 3.59 25.60 5.02
CA ASP A 45 3.97 25.29 3.64
C ASP A 45 2.74 25.07 2.74
N LEU A 46 1.60 24.71 3.34
CA LEU A 46 0.36 24.43 2.63
C LEU A 46 -0.39 25.73 2.33
N ARG A 47 -0.51 26.04 1.04
CA ARG A 47 -1.22 27.23 0.57
C ARG A 47 -2.72 27.19 0.87
N ASP A 48 -3.33 26.00 0.85
CA ASP A 48 -4.73 25.78 1.19
C ASP A 48 -4.90 24.40 1.87
N PRO A 49 -4.96 24.35 3.21
CA PRO A 49 -5.01 23.07 3.93
C PRO A 49 -6.32 22.33 3.70
N SER A 50 -7.44 23.04 3.50
CA SER A 50 -8.77 22.45 3.28
C SER A 50 -8.83 21.69 1.96
N ASN A 51 -8.41 22.33 0.87
CA ASN A 51 -8.33 21.70 -0.43
C ASN A 51 -7.29 20.57 -0.44
N TYR A 52 -6.19 20.71 0.30
CA TYR A 52 -5.21 19.64 0.45
C TYR A 52 -5.85 18.40 1.08
N VAL A 53 -6.59 18.55 2.18
CA VAL A 53 -7.30 17.45 2.85
C VAL A 53 -8.29 16.79 1.88
N ALA A 54 -9.22 17.57 1.31
CA ALA A 54 -10.24 17.05 0.40
C ALA A 54 -9.62 16.31 -0.81
N SER A 55 -8.63 16.91 -1.46
CA SER A 55 -7.90 16.30 -2.58
C SER A 55 -7.13 15.05 -2.18
N THR A 56 -6.54 15.05 -0.98
CA THR A 56 -5.75 13.92 -0.48
C THR A 56 -6.63 12.72 -0.17
N VAL A 57 -7.80 12.94 0.44
CA VAL A 57 -8.79 11.89 0.66
C VAL A 57 -9.36 11.39 -0.67
N ALA A 58 -9.76 12.29 -1.56
CA ALA A 58 -10.34 11.94 -2.87
C ALA A 58 -9.38 11.12 -3.75
N ARG A 59 -8.07 11.32 -3.60
CA ARG A 59 -7.03 10.53 -4.28
C ARG A 59 -6.75 9.17 -3.62
N GLY A 60 -7.38 8.86 -2.50
CA GLY A 60 -7.15 7.64 -1.72
C GLY A 60 -6.00 7.81 -0.74
N TYR A 61 -6.25 8.52 0.36
CA TYR A 61 -5.28 8.75 1.42
C TYR A 61 -4.60 7.46 1.91
N LYS A 62 -3.28 7.50 2.08
CA LYS A 62 -2.46 6.43 2.65
C LYS A 62 -1.75 6.98 3.89
N SER A 63 -1.93 6.30 5.04
CA SER A 63 -1.34 6.72 6.31
C SER A 63 0.19 6.71 6.29
N ARG A 64 0.79 7.70 6.96
CA ARG A 64 2.24 7.95 7.06
C ARG A 64 2.89 7.38 8.32
N ARG A 65 2.16 7.08 9.41
CA ARG A 65 2.75 6.44 10.62
C ARG A 65 3.25 5.03 10.38
N THR A 66 2.87 4.42 9.27
CA THR A 66 3.46 3.17 8.77
C THR A 66 4.82 3.40 8.05
N GLY A 67 5.40 4.60 8.12
CA GLY A 67 6.66 4.98 7.46
C GLY A 67 7.96 4.46 8.09
N ALA A 68 7.92 3.66 9.17
CA ALA A 68 9.06 2.89 9.63
C ALA A 68 8.71 1.39 9.50
N LEU A 69 9.05 0.81 8.34
CA LEU A 69 8.72 -0.56 7.91
C LEU A 69 7.24 -0.77 7.54
N ALA A 70 6.76 -0.12 6.47
CA ALA A 70 5.56 -0.62 5.79
C ALA A 70 5.66 -0.52 4.27
N VAL A 71 5.57 -1.72 3.70
CA VAL A 71 4.98 -2.06 2.41
C VAL A 71 3.95 -1.04 1.88
N PRO A 72 3.92 -0.78 0.56
CA PRO A 72 2.88 0.03 -0.05
C PRO A 72 1.50 -0.63 0.13
N ALA A 73 0.72 -0.14 1.08
CA ALA A 73 -0.72 -0.40 1.17
C ALA A 73 -1.43 0.42 0.09
N VAL A 74 -1.55 -0.15 -1.10
CA VAL A 74 -2.65 0.11 -2.02
C VAL A 74 -3.98 -0.34 -1.37
N ASN A 75 -4.86 0.61 -1.05
CA ASN A 75 -6.29 0.28 -0.97
C ASN A 75 -6.84 0.20 -2.40
N GLY A 76 -6.40 -0.86 -3.07
CA GLY A 76 -7.17 -1.60 -4.05
C GLY A 76 -7.45 -2.97 -3.45
N ALA A 77 -7.98 -3.02 -2.22
CA ALA A 77 -8.60 -4.23 -1.69
C ALA A 77 -9.90 -4.47 -2.46
N ALA A 78 -9.77 -4.95 -3.71
CA ALA A 78 -10.60 -6.05 -4.09
C ALA A 78 -10.35 -7.14 -3.04
N PRO A 79 -11.37 -7.79 -2.47
CA PRO A 79 -11.22 -8.90 -1.52
C PRO A 79 -10.54 -10.16 -2.11
N GLY A 80 -9.71 -10.01 -3.15
CA GLY A 80 -9.00 -11.05 -3.87
C GLY A 80 -7.52 -11.16 -3.55
N SER A 81 -6.76 -10.11 -3.24
CA SER A 81 -5.28 -10.13 -3.37
C SER A 81 -4.55 -11.17 -2.50
N HIS A 82 -4.95 -11.36 -1.25
CA HIS A 82 -4.37 -12.40 -0.38
C HIS A 82 -4.84 -13.81 -0.79
N GLN A 83 -6.13 -13.94 -1.13
CA GLN A 83 -6.69 -15.19 -1.63
C GLN A 83 -6.08 -15.59 -2.98
N GLU A 84 -5.72 -14.61 -3.80
CA GLU A 84 -5.11 -14.76 -5.10
C GLU A 84 -3.64 -15.19 -4.97
N LEU A 85 -2.91 -14.64 -3.98
CA LEU A 85 -1.58 -15.13 -3.62
C LEU A 85 -1.60 -16.59 -3.19
N GLU A 86 -2.56 -17.00 -2.36
CA GLU A 86 -2.72 -18.40 -1.96
C GLU A 86 -3.05 -19.31 -3.14
N ARG A 87 -3.94 -18.87 -4.05
CA ARG A 87 -4.23 -19.60 -5.30
C ARG A 87 -2.99 -19.77 -6.17
N TRP A 88 -2.20 -18.71 -6.34
CA TRP A 88 -0.96 -18.77 -7.12
C TRP A 88 0.08 -19.67 -6.46
N ARG A 89 0.22 -19.63 -5.13
CA ARG A 89 1.07 -20.54 -4.37
C ARG A 89 0.69 -22.00 -4.63
N GLN A 90 -0.60 -22.33 -4.58
CA GLN A 90 -1.08 -23.68 -4.87
C GLN A 90 -0.81 -24.06 -6.33
N ARG A 91 -1.12 -23.17 -7.27
CA ARG A 91 -0.93 -23.39 -8.71
C ARG A 91 0.54 -23.64 -9.08
N VAL A 92 1.47 -22.91 -8.47
CA VAL A 92 2.92 -23.08 -8.67
C VAL A 92 3.39 -24.44 -8.15
N GLN A 93 2.88 -24.90 -7.01
CA GLN A 93 3.14 -26.26 -6.52
C GLN A 93 2.55 -27.33 -7.44
N GLU A 94 1.34 -27.14 -7.96
CA GLU A 94 0.71 -28.07 -8.91
C GLU A 94 1.48 -28.18 -10.23
N MET A 95 2.17 -27.11 -10.65
CA MET A 95 3.09 -27.13 -11.79
C MET A 95 4.43 -27.80 -11.49
N GLY A 96 4.64 -28.31 -10.27
CA GLY A 96 5.89 -28.96 -9.86
C GLY A 96 7.03 -27.98 -9.57
N VAL A 97 6.73 -26.69 -9.45
CA VAL A 97 7.71 -25.66 -9.11
C VAL A 97 7.91 -25.66 -7.60
N GLN A 98 9.03 -26.22 -7.16
CA GLN A 98 9.40 -26.21 -5.74
C GLN A 98 10.11 -24.89 -5.41
N LEU A 99 9.51 -24.14 -4.49
CA LEU A 99 10.09 -22.92 -3.93
C LEU A 99 10.59 -23.20 -2.52
N ASP A 100 11.86 -22.86 -2.30
CA ASP A 100 12.53 -22.98 -1.01
C ASP A 100 12.01 -21.94 0.01
N ASP A 101 12.21 -22.18 1.31
CA ASP A 101 11.75 -21.29 2.39
C ASP A 101 12.26 -19.85 2.21
N MET A 102 13.49 -19.68 1.73
CA MET A 102 14.04 -18.34 1.43
C MET A 102 13.26 -17.61 0.34
N ALA A 103 12.75 -18.32 -0.67
CA ALA A 103 11.94 -17.71 -1.72
C ALA A 103 10.56 -17.31 -1.19
N TRP A 104 9.97 -18.13 -0.32
CA TRP A 104 8.71 -17.78 0.35
C TRP A 104 8.86 -16.58 1.27
N GLN A 105 9.93 -16.53 2.05
CA GLN A 105 10.20 -15.39 2.92
C GLN A 105 10.47 -14.11 2.11
N ALA A 106 11.12 -14.23 0.95
CA ALA A 106 11.28 -13.11 0.03
C ALA A 106 9.93 -12.62 -0.54
N LEU A 107 9.03 -13.52 -0.93
CA LEU A 107 7.68 -13.15 -1.38
C LEU A 107 6.84 -12.50 -0.27
N ASP A 108 6.96 -12.99 0.97
CA ASP A 108 6.26 -12.43 2.13
C ASP A 108 6.73 -11.00 2.47
N SER A 109 7.99 -10.69 2.16
CA SER A 109 8.52 -9.33 2.29
C SER A 109 8.06 -8.35 1.19
N LEU A 110 7.39 -8.85 0.14
CA LEU A 110 6.78 -8.03 -0.90
C LEU A 110 5.29 -7.77 -0.61
N PRO A 111 4.73 -6.68 -1.15
CA PRO A 111 3.28 -6.52 -1.27
C PRO A 111 2.63 -7.71 -1.98
N PRO A 112 1.42 -8.14 -1.57
CA PRO A 112 0.77 -9.33 -2.11
C PRO A 112 0.56 -9.27 -3.63
N GLU A 113 0.27 -8.09 -4.16
CA GLU A 113 0.16 -7.84 -5.61
C GLU A 113 1.48 -8.07 -6.38
N HIS A 114 2.61 -7.72 -5.77
CA HIS A 114 3.93 -7.94 -6.35
C HIS A 114 4.37 -9.40 -6.23
N ALA A 115 4.05 -10.03 -5.10
CA ALA A 115 4.29 -11.46 -4.90
C ALA A 115 3.46 -12.30 -5.89
N VAL A 116 2.21 -11.92 -6.16
CA VAL A 116 1.36 -12.54 -7.20
C VAL A 116 1.99 -12.39 -8.59
N GLU A 117 2.40 -11.18 -8.98
CA GLU A 117 3.05 -10.95 -10.28
C GLU A 117 4.33 -11.80 -10.43
N MET A 118 5.10 -11.94 -9.35
CA MET A 118 6.30 -12.75 -9.34
C MET A 118 6.00 -14.25 -9.47
N LEU A 119 5.00 -14.75 -8.76
CA LEU A 119 4.56 -16.14 -8.88
C LEU A 119 3.97 -16.44 -10.26
N GLU A 120 3.20 -15.51 -10.85
CA GLU A 120 2.69 -15.61 -12.21
C GLU A 120 3.84 -15.71 -13.21
N TYR A 121 4.82 -14.80 -13.14
CA TYR A 121 5.98 -14.84 -14.03
C TYR A 121 6.78 -16.13 -13.88
N VAL A 122 7.00 -16.59 -12.65
CA VAL A 122 7.69 -17.85 -12.40
C VAL A 122 6.88 -19.03 -12.92
N ALA A 123 5.57 -19.05 -12.74
CA ALA A 123 4.69 -20.08 -13.27
C ALA A 123 4.73 -20.15 -14.80
N GLU A 124 4.78 -19.02 -15.50
CA GLU A 124 4.86 -18.99 -16.97
C GLU A 124 6.26 -19.35 -17.49
N ASN A 125 7.31 -19.01 -16.75
CA ASN A 125 8.70 -19.11 -17.20
C ASN A 125 9.49 -20.21 -16.50
N HIS A 126 8.87 -21.04 -15.64
CA HIS A 126 9.57 -22.07 -14.86
C HIS A 126 10.33 -23.08 -15.71
N THR A 127 9.88 -23.32 -16.94
CA THR A 127 10.56 -24.19 -17.91
C THR A 127 11.89 -23.61 -18.42
N TYR A 128 12.01 -22.28 -18.43
CA TYR A 128 13.23 -21.55 -18.81
C TYR A 128 14.09 -21.16 -17.60
N LEU A 129 13.47 -21.07 -16.42
CA LEU A 129 14.15 -20.73 -15.17
C LEU A 129 14.83 -21.97 -14.59
N ARG A 130 16.16 -21.98 -14.67
CA ARG A 130 16.98 -23.07 -14.12
C ARG A 130 16.79 -23.28 -12.61
N ASN A 131 16.52 -22.21 -11.86
CA ASN A 131 16.23 -22.28 -10.44
C ASN A 131 15.27 -21.14 -10.02
N PRO A 132 13.95 -21.39 -9.96
CA PRO A 132 12.96 -20.36 -9.69
C PRO A 132 13.07 -19.78 -8.28
N SER A 133 13.47 -20.58 -7.28
CA SER A 133 13.63 -20.09 -5.90
C SER A 133 14.73 -19.04 -5.79
N ASN A 134 15.87 -19.27 -6.46
CA ASN A 134 16.99 -18.32 -6.47
C ASN A 134 16.65 -17.06 -7.28
N TYR A 135 15.89 -17.20 -8.37
CA TYR A 135 15.42 -16.05 -9.14
C TYR A 135 14.59 -15.10 -8.26
N ILE A 136 13.63 -15.62 -7.51
CA ILE A 136 12.77 -14.85 -6.60
C ILE A 136 13.63 -14.15 -5.54
N SER A 137 14.42 -14.89 -4.77
CA SER A 137 15.21 -14.31 -3.67
C SER A 137 16.21 -13.26 -4.17
N SER A 138 16.89 -13.52 -5.29
CA SER A 138 17.81 -12.56 -5.91
C SER A 138 17.10 -11.31 -6.42
N THR A 139 15.91 -11.46 -7.00
CA THR A 139 15.14 -10.33 -7.55
C THR A 139 14.61 -9.44 -6.42
N VAL A 140 14.08 -10.04 -5.36
CA VAL A 140 13.63 -9.30 -4.17
C VAL A 140 14.79 -8.58 -3.49
N SER A 141 15.92 -9.26 -3.29
CA SER A 141 17.11 -8.67 -2.64
C SER A 141 17.68 -7.48 -3.41
N ARG A 142 17.58 -7.47 -4.74
CA ARG A 142 18.03 -6.36 -5.60
C ARG A 142 17.07 -5.16 -5.63
N GLY A 143 15.91 -5.28 -4.99
CA GLY A 143 14.81 -4.32 -5.09
C GLY A 143 13.92 -4.68 -6.27
N PHE A 144 12.86 -5.43 -5.99
CA PHE A 144 11.88 -5.83 -7.00
C PHE A 144 11.29 -4.62 -7.71
N VAL A 145 11.31 -4.64 -9.04
CA VAL A 145 10.69 -3.62 -9.89
C VAL A 145 9.46 -4.24 -10.56
N PRO A 146 8.24 -3.85 -10.16
CA PRO A 146 7.01 -4.37 -10.76
C PRO A 146 6.95 -4.02 -12.25
N ARG A 147 6.60 -4.99 -13.09
CA ARG A 147 6.48 -4.81 -14.54
C ARG A 147 5.30 -3.91 -14.91
N LYS A 148 4.28 -3.84 -14.05
CA LYS A 148 3.09 -2.99 -14.24
C LYS A 148 3.26 -1.51 -13.93
N ALA A 149 4.39 -1.07 -13.35
CA ALA A 149 4.58 0.34 -12.96
C ALA A 149 5.10 1.26 -14.09
N GLY A 150 5.19 0.78 -15.34
CA GLY A 150 5.73 1.52 -16.48
C GLY A 150 4.75 1.73 -17.63
N GLY A 151 3.49 2.11 -17.36
CA GLY A 151 2.46 2.44 -18.36
C GLY A 151 1.79 3.76 -18.08
#